data_AF-A0A7S0M0D2-F1
#
_entry.id   AF-A0A7S0M0D2-F1
#
_cell.length_a   1.000
_cell.length_b   1.000
_cell.length_c   1.000
_cell.angle_alpha   90.00
_cell.angle_beta   90.00
_cell.angle_gamma   90.00
#
_symmetry.space_group_name_H-M   'P 1'
#
loop_
_entity.id
_entity.type
_entity.pdbx_description
1 polymer ?
#
loop_
_entity_poly.entity_id
_entity_poly.type
_entity_poly.pdbx_seq_one_letter_code
_entity_poly.pdbx_strand_id
1 'polypeptide(L)'
;GVPFGLHRCGLYQMDAFDSYVQRSHEALRRSQEALLGQASGDVLLGQLRELMDFTPRQEAPTRIDELRPGQRAAVSGLRKRHPVVLVPGIVTTGLELWEGEPCAKAFFRQRMWGTMTMVQQMMLNTKCWLRHMALNATSGSDPEKIRLRAAQGFEAADYVLGGYWVWSRLIENLADVGYDPSTMHMAAYDWRLAFHMLEERDQYFPRLTGVIE
;
A
#
# COMPACT_ATOMS: atom_id res chain seq x y z
N GLY A 1 44.14 5.59 -11.62
CA GLY A 1 43.35 4.42 -11.19
C GLY A 1 43.11 4.53 -9.70
N VAL A 2 41.84 4.62 -9.29
CA VAL A 2 41.42 4.61 -7.88
C VAL A 2 40.41 3.46 -7.75
N PRO A 3 40.56 2.52 -6.81
CA PRO A 3 39.80 1.28 -6.80
C PRO A 3 38.41 1.46 -6.17
N PHE A 4 37.46 0.72 -6.72
CA PHE A 4 36.09 0.57 -6.23
C PHE A 4 36.06 -0.15 -4.86
N GLY A 5 35.37 0.45 -3.90
CA GLY A 5 35.00 -0.15 -2.62
C GLY A 5 33.49 -0.26 -2.48
N LEU A 6 32.86 -1.14 -3.26
CA LEU A 6 31.46 -1.52 -3.15
C LEU A 6 31.37 -2.78 -2.28
N HIS A 7 31.23 -2.67 -0.96
CA HIS A 7 30.68 -3.73 -0.09
C HIS A 7 30.49 -3.16 1.32
N ARG A 8 29.26 -2.74 1.68
CA ARG A 8 28.68 -2.83 3.06
C ARG A 8 27.38 -2.05 3.32
N CYS A 9 26.71 -1.43 2.34
CA CYS A 9 25.43 -0.75 2.60
C CYS A 9 24.21 -1.66 2.80
N GLY A 10 24.27 -2.96 2.46
CA GLY A 10 23.09 -3.83 2.45
C GLY A 10 22.71 -4.49 3.80
N LEU A 11 23.67 -4.68 4.70
CA LEU A 11 23.45 -5.51 5.91
C LEU A 11 22.82 -4.72 7.07
N TYR A 12 23.23 -3.47 7.29
CA TYR A 12 22.69 -2.63 8.37
C TYR A 12 21.20 -2.25 8.17
N GLN A 13 20.71 -2.26 6.92
CA GLN A 13 19.35 -1.87 6.60
C GLN A 13 18.33 -2.99 6.86
N MET A 14 18.76 -4.27 6.76
CA MET A 14 17.92 -5.42 7.13
C MET A 14 17.83 -5.59 8.64
N ASP A 15 18.93 -5.43 9.38
CA ASP A 15 18.93 -5.58 10.85
C ASP A 15 18.05 -4.51 11.55
N ALA A 16 18.08 -3.27 11.06
CA ALA A 16 17.23 -2.20 11.58
C ALA A 16 15.74 -2.42 11.26
N PHE A 17 15.44 -3.01 10.09
CA PHE A 17 14.09 -3.36 9.65
C PHE A 17 13.53 -4.54 10.45
N ASP A 18 14.30 -5.62 10.62
CA ASP A 18 13.92 -6.80 11.40
C ASP A 18 13.68 -6.46 12.86
N SER A 19 14.53 -5.60 13.45
CA SER A 19 14.36 -5.18 14.84
C SER A 19 13.09 -4.33 15.04
N TYR A 20 12.65 -3.56 14.04
CA TYR A 20 11.42 -2.77 14.12
C TYR A 20 10.17 -3.65 13.96
N VAL A 21 10.21 -4.61 13.04
CA VAL A 21 9.13 -5.60 12.83
C VAL A 21 8.98 -6.52 14.05
N GLN A 22 10.08 -6.94 14.68
CA GLN A 22 10.03 -7.70 15.93
C GLN A 22 9.41 -6.89 17.07
N ARG A 23 9.77 -5.60 17.22
CA ARG A 23 9.18 -4.73 18.24
C ARG A 23 7.66 -4.51 18.05
N SER A 24 7.19 -4.39 16.81
CA SER A 24 5.75 -4.23 16.54
C SER A 24 4.96 -5.53 16.76
N HIS A 25 5.53 -6.68 16.38
CA HIS A 25 4.93 -7.98 16.64
C HIS A 25 4.89 -8.31 18.15
N GLU A 26 5.92 -7.97 18.92
CA GLU A 26 5.91 -8.13 20.38
C GLU A 26 4.88 -7.21 21.06
N ALA A 27 4.71 -5.97 20.58
CA ALA A 27 3.69 -5.06 21.08
C ALA A 27 2.27 -5.61 20.83
N LEU A 28 2.03 -6.16 19.63
CA LEU A 28 0.78 -6.83 19.28
C LEU A 28 0.54 -8.08 20.12
N ARG A 29 1.57 -8.91 20.32
CA ARG A 29 1.48 -10.13 21.16
C ARG A 29 1.14 -9.79 22.61
N ARG A 30 1.76 -8.74 23.17
CA ARG A 30 1.45 -8.22 24.51
C ARG A 30 0.02 -7.68 24.61
N SER A 31 -0.47 -7.00 23.58
CA SER A 31 -1.88 -6.55 23.54
C SER A 31 -2.87 -7.71 23.46
N GLN A 32 -2.55 -8.77 22.72
CA GLN A 32 -3.39 -9.98 22.62
C GLN A 32 -3.39 -10.80 23.91
N GLU A 33 -2.24 -10.94 24.57
CA GLU A 33 -2.14 -11.60 25.88
C GLU A 33 -2.89 -10.83 26.98
N ALA A 34 -2.90 -9.49 26.93
CA ALA A 34 -3.69 -8.65 27.83
C ALA A 34 -5.21 -8.76 27.61
N LEU A 35 -5.65 -8.94 26.36
CA LEU A 35 -7.06 -9.11 25.99
C LEU A 35 -7.62 -10.49 26.39
N LEU A 36 -6.79 -11.53 26.39
CA LEU A 36 -7.21 -12.90 26.74
C LEU A 36 -7.33 -13.13 28.27
N GLY A 37 -6.82 -12.22 29.10
CA GLY A 37 -6.75 -12.38 30.56
C GLY A 37 -7.93 -11.82 31.37
N GLN A 38 -8.85 -11.05 30.78
CA GLN A 38 -9.90 -10.35 31.56
C GLN A 38 -11.27 -10.37 30.85
N ALA A 39 -12.06 -11.40 31.14
CA ALA A 39 -13.47 -11.46 30.74
C ALA A 39 -14.36 -11.02 31.93
N SER A 40 -14.76 -9.74 31.94
CA SER A 40 -15.95 -9.27 32.67
C SER A 40 -16.58 -8.08 31.94
N GLY A 41 -17.91 -8.08 31.82
CA GLY A 41 -18.67 -7.26 30.87
C GLY A 41 -18.55 -5.74 31.03
N ASP A 42 -18.21 -5.25 32.22
CA ASP A 42 -18.06 -3.81 32.48
C ASP A 42 -16.71 -3.25 31.98
N VAL A 43 -15.70 -4.12 31.83
CA VAL A 43 -14.38 -3.77 31.29
C VAL A 43 -14.46 -3.55 29.77
N LEU A 44 -15.36 -4.26 29.08
CA LEU A 44 -15.51 -4.18 27.62
C LEU A 44 -15.98 -2.80 27.16
N LEU A 45 -16.87 -2.13 27.90
CA LEU A 45 -17.33 -0.77 27.58
C LEU A 45 -16.24 0.28 27.86
N GLY A 46 -15.43 0.09 28.90
CA GLY A 46 -14.25 0.93 29.18
C GLY A 46 -13.16 0.76 28.11
N GLN A 47 -12.85 -0.48 27.75
CA GLN A 47 -11.88 -0.83 26.70
C GLN A 47 -12.37 -0.43 25.30
N LEU A 48 -13.67 -0.52 25.00
CA LEU A 48 -14.23 0.00 23.75
C LEU A 48 -14.08 1.52 23.65
N ARG A 49 -14.18 2.24 24.78
CA ARG A 49 -13.94 3.67 24.83
C ARG A 49 -12.45 3.98 24.62
N GLU A 50 -11.53 3.25 25.24
CA GLU A 50 -10.07 3.40 25.02
C GLU A 50 -9.62 2.96 23.61
N LEU A 51 -10.24 1.92 23.03
CA LEU A 51 -9.99 1.48 21.65
C LEU A 51 -10.50 2.50 20.63
N MET A 52 -11.60 3.20 20.93
CA MET A 52 -12.09 4.30 20.11
C MET A 52 -11.34 5.62 20.35
N ASP A 53 -10.58 5.73 21.45
CA ASP A 53 -9.77 6.89 21.81
C ASP A 53 -8.26 6.64 21.64
N PHE A 54 -7.89 5.70 20.76
CA PHE A 54 -6.50 5.44 20.38
C PHE A 54 -5.97 6.57 19.50
N THR A 55 -5.79 7.74 20.09
CA THR A 55 -4.86 8.74 19.59
C THR A 55 -3.49 8.35 20.13
N PRO A 56 -2.56 7.86 19.30
CA PRO A 56 -1.23 7.56 19.78
C PRO A 56 -0.65 8.88 20.29
N ARG A 57 -0.39 8.97 21.61
CA ARG A 57 0.34 10.10 22.19
C ARG A 57 1.76 10.05 21.63
N GLN A 58 1.98 10.79 20.54
CA GLN A 58 3.30 10.96 19.95
C GLN A 58 4.13 11.85 20.89
N GLU A 59 4.86 11.25 21.82
CA GLU A 59 6.00 11.93 22.44
C GLU A 59 7.01 12.28 21.34
N ALA A 60 7.46 13.53 21.32
CA ALA A 60 8.43 13.99 20.32
C ALA A 60 9.75 13.20 20.49
N PRO A 61 10.34 12.69 19.39
CA PRO A 61 11.56 11.88 19.47
C PRO A 61 12.69 12.68 20.11
N THR A 62 13.36 12.07 21.09
CA THR A 62 14.36 12.74 21.93
C THR A 62 15.79 12.52 21.42
N ARG A 63 15.99 11.53 20.53
CA ARG A 63 17.29 11.20 19.92
C ARG A 63 17.19 11.04 18.41
N ILE A 64 18.26 11.40 17.69
CA ILE A 64 18.34 11.28 16.22
C ILE A 64 18.14 9.83 15.75
N ASP A 65 18.56 8.85 16.53
CA ASP A 65 18.39 7.43 16.20
C ASP A 65 16.92 6.96 16.26
N GLU A 66 16.06 7.71 16.96
CA GLU A 66 14.61 7.47 17.06
C GLU A 66 13.86 8.09 15.87
N LEU A 67 14.50 8.98 15.11
CA LEU A 67 13.92 9.58 13.91
C LEU A 67 13.82 8.54 12.79
N ARG A 68 12.75 8.65 12.00
CA ARG A 68 12.60 7.83 10.79
C ARG A 68 13.61 8.26 9.72
N PRO A 69 13.95 7.39 8.75
CA PRO A 69 14.96 7.68 7.75
C PRO A 69 14.83 9.04 7.04
N GLY A 70 13.62 9.45 6.67
CA GLY A 70 13.30 10.71 6.01
C GLY A 70 13.60 11.91 6.90
N GLN A 71 13.16 11.86 8.16
CA GLN A 71 13.50 12.88 9.17
C GLN A 71 15.01 13.00 9.40
N ARG A 72 15.73 11.86 9.50
CA ARG A 72 17.20 11.88 9.61
C ARG A 72 17.84 12.51 8.38
N ALA A 73 17.39 12.15 7.18
CA ALA A 73 17.88 12.73 5.93
C ALA A 73 17.61 14.25 5.88
N ALA A 74 16.44 14.69 6.32
CA ALA A 74 16.08 16.10 6.39
C ALA A 74 16.98 16.89 7.36
N VAL A 75 17.27 16.33 8.55
CA VAL A 75 18.21 16.91 9.53
C VAL A 75 19.64 16.95 8.97
N SER A 76 20.06 15.94 8.22
CA SER A 76 21.34 15.94 7.49
C SER A 76 21.38 16.88 6.28
N GLY A 77 20.32 17.67 6.04
CA GLY A 77 20.26 18.67 4.98
C GLY A 77 19.86 18.14 3.60
N LEU A 78 19.43 16.87 3.48
CA LEU A 78 18.91 16.36 2.21
C LEU A 78 17.56 17.01 1.89
N ARG A 79 17.36 17.32 0.61
CA ARG A 79 16.14 17.93 0.06
C ARG A 79 15.80 17.29 -1.28
N LYS A 80 14.53 17.38 -1.70
CA LYS A 80 14.10 16.95 -3.05
C LYS A 80 14.93 17.60 -4.15
N ARG A 81 15.26 16.83 -5.20
CA ARG A 81 16.03 17.29 -6.37
C ARG A 81 15.36 16.96 -7.69
N HIS A 82 14.92 15.71 -7.84
CA HIS A 82 14.28 15.21 -9.05
C HIS A 82 12.92 14.64 -8.69
N PRO A 83 11.89 14.78 -9.54
CA PRO A 83 10.62 14.10 -9.32
C PRO A 83 10.80 12.59 -9.17
N VAL A 84 9.91 11.96 -8.40
CA VAL A 84 9.95 10.52 -8.15
C VAL A 84 8.72 9.86 -8.77
N VAL A 85 8.94 8.84 -9.59
CA VAL A 85 7.89 7.98 -10.10
C VAL A 85 7.94 6.65 -9.36
N LEU A 86 6.85 6.29 -8.70
CA LEU A 86 6.67 5.04 -7.98
C LEU A 86 5.95 4.05 -8.90
N VAL A 87 6.61 2.95 -9.23
CA VAL A 87 6.06 1.87 -10.06
C VAL A 87 5.77 0.66 -9.17
N PRO A 88 4.50 0.36 -8.85
CA PRO A 88 4.16 -0.74 -7.97
C PRO A 88 4.52 -2.11 -8.57
N GLY A 89 4.68 -3.13 -7.72
CA GLY A 89 4.86 -4.52 -8.14
C GLY A 89 3.54 -5.23 -8.43
N ILE A 90 3.65 -6.51 -8.82
CA ILE A 90 2.47 -7.37 -9.00
C ILE A 90 1.64 -7.41 -7.71
N VAL A 91 0.31 -7.45 -7.83
CA VAL A 91 -0.63 -7.57 -6.70
C VAL A 91 -0.67 -6.35 -5.76
N THR A 92 0.15 -5.32 -5.98
CA THR A 92 0.25 -4.17 -5.06
C THR A 92 -0.64 -2.98 -5.41
N THR A 93 -1.19 -2.93 -6.62
CA THR A 93 -2.14 -1.91 -7.04
C THR A 93 -3.57 -2.38 -6.80
N GLY A 94 -4.39 -1.54 -6.16
CA GLY A 94 -5.82 -1.76 -6.02
C GLY A 94 -6.53 -1.76 -7.37
N LEU A 95 -7.53 -2.62 -7.54
CA LEU A 95 -8.31 -2.72 -8.78
C LEU A 95 -9.76 -2.30 -8.51
N GLU A 96 -10.24 -1.31 -9.26
CA GLU A 96 -11.56 -0.70 -9.11
C GLU A 96 -12.53 -1.21 -10.17
N LEU A 97 -13.77 -1.50 -9.76
CA LEU A 97 -14.84 -1.97 -10.65
C LEU A 97 -15.50 -0.82 -11.42
N TRP A 98 -15.47 -0.90 -12.75
CA TRP A 98 -16.11 0.06 -13.66
C TRP A 98 -17.31 -0.51 -14.41
N GLU A 99 -17.40 -1.83 -14.53
CA GLU A 99 -18.55 -2.53 -15.09
C GLU A 99 -18.58 -3.94 -14.50
N GLY A 100 -19.76 -4.45 -14.16
CA GLY A 100 -19.89 -5.76 -13.55
C GLY A 100 -21.28 -6.37 -13.73
N GLU A 101 -21.34 -7.69 -13.59
CA GLU A 101 -22.57 -8.47 -13.61
C GLU A 101 -23.48 -8.10 -12.41
N PRO A 102 -24.77 -8.49 -12.41
CA PRO A 102 -25.71 -8.12 -11.34
C PRO A 102 -25.23 -8.40 -9.92
N CYS A 103 -24.42 -9.45 -9.72
CA CYS A 103 -23.85 -9.79 -8.41
C CYS A 103 -22.81 -8.79 -7.88
N ALA A 104 -22.14 -8.02 -8.75
CA ALA A 104 -21.14 -7.02 -8.38
C ALA A 104 -21.59 -5.58 -8.66
N LYS A 105 -22.77 -5.37 -9.24
CA LYS A 105 -23.24 -4.04 -9.69
C LYS A 105 -23.29 -3.00 -8.57
N ALA A 106 -23.57 -3.41 -7.33
CA ALA A 106 -23.58 -2.54 -6.16
C ALA A 106 -22.17 -2.03 -5.75
N PHE A 107 -21.10 -2.64 -6.30
CA PHE A 107 -19.71 -2.33 -5.99
C PHE A 107 -19.05 -1.46 -7.07
N PHE A 108 -19.85 -0.77 -7.90
CA PHE A 108 -19.34 0.19 -8.87
C PHE A 108 -18.44 1.22 -8.17
N ARG A 109 -17.24 1.42 -8.73
CA ARG A 109 -16.14 2.23 -8.19
C ARG A 109 -15.62 1.85 -6.82
N GLN A 110 -15.95 0.64 -6.35
CA GLN A 110 -15.29 0.06 -5.19
C GLN A 110 -14.12 -0.82 -5.64
N ARG A 111 -13.13 -0.94 -4.76
CA ARG A 111 -11.95 -1.77 -5.03
C ARG A 111 -12.28 -3.25 -4.81
N MET A 112 -12.18 -4.01 -5.89
CA MET A 112 -12.27 -5.47 -5.92
C MET A 112 -10.95 -6.14 -5.52
N TRP A 113 -9.87 -5.36 -5.40
CA TRP A 113 -8.59 -5.78 -4.86
C TRP A 113 -8.03 -4.76 -3.86
N GLY A 114 -7.56 -5.25 -2.71
CA GLY A 114 -6.76 -4.47 -1.76
C GLY A 114 -7.50 -3.76 -0.62
N THR A 115 -8.82 -3.88 -0.53
CA THR A 115 -9.65 -3.26 0.54
C THR A 115 -10.56 -4.28 1.22
N MET A 116 -11.19 -3.90 2.34
CA MET A 116 -12.16 -4.77 3.03
C MET A 116 -13.34 -5.17 2.14
N THR A 117 -13.70 -4.37 1.14
CA THR A 117 -14.68 -4.74 0.11
C THR A 117 -14.27 -6.02 -0.61
N MET A 118 -12.99 -6.19 -0.94
CA MET A 118 -12.48 -7.43 -1.53
C MET A 118 -12.72 -8.62 -0.61
N VAL A 119 -12.37 -8.51 0.68
CA VAL A 119 -12.55 -9.60 1.66
C VAL A 119 -14.02 -9.98 1.77
N GLN A 120 -14.91 -8.99 1.87
CA GLN A 120 -16.34 -9.20 1.88
C GLN A 120 -16.82 -9.94 0.62
N GLN A 121 -16.37 -9.54 -0.57
CA GLN A 121 -16.74 -10.20 -1.82
C GLN A 121 -16.17 -11.60 -1.96
N MET A 122 -14.93 -11.83 -1.52
CA MET A 122 -14.29 -13.15 -1.52
C MET A 122 -15.04 -14.13 -0.60
N MET A 123 -15.54 -13.67 0.55
CA MET A 123 -16.22 -14.52 1.52
C MET A 123 -17.70 -14.73 1.21
N LEU A 124 -18.43 -13.64 0.89
CA LEU A 124 -19.88 -13.70 0.69
C LEU A 124 -20.27 -14.09 -0.74
N ASN A 125 -19.45 -13.73 -1.73
CA ASN A 125 -19.75 -13.91 -3.15
C ASN A 125 -18.53 -14.45 -3.93
N THR A 126 -17.87 -15.50 -3.42
CA THR A 126 -16.60 -16.01 -3.96
C THR A 126 -16.61 -16.23 -5.48
N LYS A 127 -17.68 -16.85 -6.01
CA LYS A 127 -17.83 -17.10 -7.45
C LYS A 127 -17.93 -15.80 -8.25
N CYS A 128 -18.68 -14.81 -7.75
CA CYS A 128 -18.81 -13.51 -8.39
C CYS A 128 -17.46 -12.79 -8.39
N TRP A 129 -16.76 -12.77 -7.26
CA TRP A 129 -15.45 -12.13 -7.17
C TRP A 129 -14.42 -12.77 -8.11
N LEU A 130 -14.32 -14.11 -8.13
CA LEU A 130 -13.42 -14.84 -9.06
C LEU A 130 -13.74 -14.52 -10.52
N ARG A 131 -15.02 -14.48 -10.88
CA ARG A 131 -15.48 -14.12 -12.24
C ARG A 131 -15.05 -12.71 -12.63
N HIS A 132 -15.13 -11.74 -11.71
CA HIS A 132 -14.75 -10.34 -11.98
C HIS A 132 -13.25 -10.14 -12.01
N MET A 133 -12.48 -10.86 -11.18
CA MET A 133 -11.03 -10.75 -11.15
C MET A 133 -10.33 -11.52 -12.29
N ALA A 134 -10.96 -12.54 -12.84
CA ALA A 134 -10.40 -13.33 -13.93
C ALA A 134 -10.30 -12.53 -15.24
N LEU A 135 -9.26 -12.83 -16.01
CA LEU A 135 -9.15 -12.40 -17.42
C LEU A 135 -9.76 -13.48 -18.33
N ASN A 136 -10.15 -13.08 -19.53
CA ASN A 136 -10.53 -14.00 -20.59
C ASN A 136 -9.30 -14.81 -21.03
N ALA A 137 -9.39 -16.14 -20.97
CA ALA A 137 -8.27 -17.04 -21.26
C ALA A 137 -7.76 -16.96 -22.71
N THR A 138 -8.62 -16.56 -23.65
CA THR A 138 -8.28 -16.47 -25.08
C THR A 138 -7.75 -15.08 -25.44
N SER A 139 -8.43 -14.02 -24.99
CA SER A 139 -8.06 -12.65 -25.37
C SER A 139 -7.09 -11.97 -24.41
N GLY A 140 -6.93 -12.46 -23.19
CA GLY A 140 -6.11 -11.82 -22.15
C GLY A 140 -6.70 -10.50 -21.62
N SER A 141 -7.92 -10.13 -22.03
CA SER A 141 -8.62 -8.92 -21.59
C SER A 141 -9.68 -9.21 -20.54
N ASP A 142 -10.39 -8.16 -20.08
CA ASP A 142 -11.52 -8.35 -19.17
C ASP A 142 -12.63 -9.20 -19.85
N PRO A 143 -13.35 -10.04 -19.10
CA PRO A 143 -14.51 -10.76 -19.60
C PRO A 143 -15.62 -9.81 -20.08
N GLU A 144 -16.51 -10.30 -20.95
CA GLU A 144 -17.66 -9.51 -21.41
C GLU A 144 -18.51 -9.02 -20.22
N LYS A 145 -18.96 -7.75 -20.27
CA LYS A 145 -19.76 -7.06 -19.23
C LYS A 145 -19.02 -6.87 -17.89
N ILE A 146 -17.70 -7.02 -17.89
CA ILE A 146 -16.86 -6.78 -16.72
C ILE A 146 -15.74 -5.81 -17.13
N ARG A 147 -15.49 -4.80 -16.31
CA ARG A 147 -14.41 -3.84 -16.52
C ARG A 147 -13.77 -3.53 -15.18
N LEU A 148 -12.50 -3.90 -15.03
CA LEU A 148 -11.67 -3.54 -13.87
C LEU A 148 -10.55 -2.61 -14.32
N ARG A 149 -10.25 -1.58 -13.54
CA ARG A 149 -9.16 -0.65 -13.83
C ARG A 149 -8.28 -0.48 -12.60
N ALA A 150 -7.00 -0.20 -12.82
CA ALA A 150 -6.12 0.21 -11.74
C ALA A 150 -6.68 1.44 -11.03
N ALA A 151 -6.72 1.38 -9.70
CA ALA A 151 -6.94 2.55 -8.88
C ALA A 151 -5.87 3.61 -9.21
N GLN A 152 -6.19 4.88 -8.99
CA GLN A 152 -5.35 6.01 -9.38
C GLN A 152 -4.82 6.74 -8.15
N GLY A 153 -3.71 7.46 -8.32
CA GLY A 153 -3.08 8.25 -7.26
C GLY A 153 -2.38 7.39 -6.20
N PHE A 154 -1.91 8.02 -5.12
CA PHE A 154 -1.15 7.33 -4.06
C PHE A 154 -1.96 6.24 -3.37
N GLU A 155 -3.27 6.47 -3.19
CA GLU A 155 -4.15 5.50 -2.56
C GLU A 155 -4.22 4.17 -3.33
N ALA A 156 -3.78 4.14 -4.59
CA ALA A 156 -3.76 2.92 -5.39
C ALA A 156 -2.80 1.87 -4.82
N ALA A 157 -1.75 2.27 -4.09
CA ALA A 157 -0.72 1.37 -3.59
C ALA A 157 -0.08 1.82 -2.27
N ASP A 158 -0.60 2.82 -1.56
CA ASP A 158 -0.02 3.23 -0.28
C ASP A 158 -0.24 2.18 0.83
N TYR A 159 -1.48 1.72 0.98
CA TYR A 159 -1.92 0.71 1.93
C TYR A 159 -2.76 -0.36 1.26
N VAL A 160 -2.62 -1.56 1.76
CA VAL A 160 -3.49 -2.69 1.47
C VAL A 160 -4.07 -3.19 2.80
N LEU A 161 -5.16 -3.98 2.72
CA LEU A 161 -5.80 -4.71 3.82
C LEU A 161 -5.07 -4.75 5.17
N GLY A 162 -5.78 -4.36 6.24
CA GLY A 162 -5.28 -4.49 7.61
C GLY A 162 -4.15 -3.52 7.96
N GLY A 163 -3.97 -2.45 7.18
CA GLY A 163 -2.91 -1.47 7.42
C GLY A 163 -1.53 -1.95 6.94
N TYR A 164 -1.47 -2.95 6.05
CA TYR A 164 -0.23 -3.35 5.42
C TYR A 164 0.30 -2.21 4.56
N TRP A 165 1.43 -1.64 4.97
CA TRP A 165 2.08 -0.53 4.28
C TRP A 165 2.89 -1.06 3.10
N VAL A 166 2.43 -0.82 1.88
CA VAL A 166 3.22 -1.18 0.69
C VAL A 166 4.19 -0.04 0.38
N TRP A 167 3.66 1.14 0.04
CA TRP A 167 4.46 2.31 -0.33
C TRP A 167 4.33 3.46 0.67
N SER A 168 3.36 3.43 1.57
CA SER A 168 3.06 4.53 2.51
C SER A 168 4.25 4.94 3.35
N ARG A 169 5.06 3.99 3.86
CA ARG A 169 6.31 4.33 4.57
C ARG A 169 7.32 5.04 3.68
N LEU A 170 7.48 4.63 2.44
CA LEU A 170 8.41 5.32 1.53
C LEU A 170 7.91 6.74 1.22
N ILE A 171 6.62 6.87 0.91
CA ILE A 171 5.97 8.16 0.62
C ILE A 171 6.16 9.12 1.82
N GLU A 172 5.97 8.62 3.04
CA GLU A 172 6.16 9.40 4.27
C GLU A 172 7.61 9.87 4.44
N ASN A 173 8.60 8.98 4.21
CA ASN A 173 10.01 9.36 4.28
C ASN A 173 10.42 10.36 3.18
N LEU A 174 9.81 10.28 1.98
CA LEU A 174 10.02 11.25 0.91
C LEU A 174 9.39 12.60 1.26
N ALA A 175 8.20 12.61 1.88
CA ALA A 175 7.55 13.83 2.34
C ALA A 175 8.41 14.59 3.36
N ASP A 176 9.10 13.88 4.27
CA ASP A 176 10.01 14.49 5.25
C ASP A 176 11.16 15.31 4.59
N VAL A 177 11.60 14.93 3.37
CA VAL A 177 12.64 15.67 2.62
C VAL A 177 12.07 16.65 1.58
N GLY A 178 10.76 16.90 1.64
CA GLY A 178 10.06 17.94 0.90
C GLY A 178 9.35 17.47 -0.37
N TYR A 179 9.24 16.17 -0.63
CA TYR A 179 8.39 15.67 -1.71
C TYR A 179 6.90 15.81 -1.38
N ASP A 180 6.08 15.94 -2.41
CA ASP A 180 4.63 16.16 -2.32
C ASP A 180 3.93 15.54 -3.55
N PRO A 181 2.59 15.53 -3.63
CA PRO A 181 1.87 15.02 -4.79
C PRO A 181 2.18 15.71 -6.13
N SER A 182 2.80 16.90 -6.14
CA SER A 182 3.21 17.58 -7.37
C SER A 182 4.59 17.15 -7.88
N THR A 183 5.39 16.53 -7.01
CA THR A 183 6.77 16.08 -7.28
C THR A 183 6.93 14.56 -7.18
N MET A 184 5.83 13.85 -6.91
CA MET A 184 5.76 12.40 -6.88
C MET A 184 4.58 11.93 -7.71
N HIS A 185 4.76 10.82 -8.43
CA HIS A 185 3.69 10.18 -9.19
C HIS A 185 3.62 8.69 -8.86
N MET A 186 2.40 8.20 -8.60
CA MET A 186 2.13 6.77 -8.45
C MET A 186 1.66 6.20 -9.79
N ALA A 187 2.55 5.51 -10.49
CA ALA A 187 2.30 4.91 -11.81
C ALA A 187 1.59 3.56 -11.67
N ALA A 188 0.41 3.57 -11.06
CA ALA A 188 -0.42 2.39 -10.82
C ALA A 188 -0.91 1.74 -12.13
N TYR A 189 -0.91 0.41 -12.20
CA TYR A 189 -1.33 -0.36 -13.38
C TYR A 189 -2.06 -1.65 -13.01
N ASP A 190 -2.75 -2.22 -13.99
CA ASP A 190 -3.41 -3.52 -13.86
C ASP A 190 -2.40 -4.65 -14.00
N TRP A 191 -1.85 -5.09 -12.88
CA TRP A 191 -0.82 -6.12 -12.79
C TRP A 191 -1.25 -7.50 -13.29
N ARG A 192 -2.53 -7.71 -13.62
CA ARG A 192 -3.02 -8.95 -14.23
C ARG A 192 -2.63 -9.04 -15.71
N LEU A 193 -2.43 -7.88 -16.35
CA LEU A 193 -2.22 -7.81 -17.79
C LEU A 193 -0.77 -8.05 -18.21
N ALA A 194 -0.60 -8.59 -19.42
CA ALA A 194 0.66 -8.56 -20.13
C ALA A 194 1.00 -7.15 -20.64
N PHE A 195 2.29 -6.88 -20.87
CA PHE A 195 2.76 -5.55 -21.28
C PHE A 195 2.11 -5.00 -22.56
N HIS A 196 1.91 -5.82 -23.60
CA HIS A 196 1.24 -5.36 -24.82
C HIS A 196 -0.22 -4.94 -24.56
N MET A 197 -0.91 -5.59 -23.62
CA MET A 197 -2.26 -5.19 -23.24
C MET A 197 -2.27 -3.90 -22.42
N LEU A 198 -1.25 -3.66 -21.58
CA LEU A 198 -1.08 -2.38 -20.89
C LEU A 198 -0.86 -1.23 -21.89
N GLU A 199 -0.11 -1.48 -22.97
CA GLU A 199 0.07 -0.54 -24.09
C GLU A 199 -1.26 -0.31 -24.82
N GLU A 200 -1.86 -1.35 -25.39
CA GLU A 200 -3.00 -1.18 -26.30
C GLU A 200 -4.30 -0.83 -25.57
N ARG A 201 -4.66 -1.58 -24.52
CA ARG A 201 -5.94 -1.45 -23.81
C ARG A 201 -5.98 -0.21 -22.92
N ASP A 202 -4.94 -0.03 -22.12
CA ASP A 202 -4.91 0.96 -21.05
C ASP A 202 -4.08 2.20 -21.41
N GLN A 203 -3.32 2.16 -22.51
CA GLN A 203 -2.42 3.23 -22.93
C GLN A 203 -1.46 3.62 -21.80
N TYR A 204 -1.01 2.63 -21.04
CA TYR A 204 -0.25 2.83 -19.81
C TYR A 204 1.10 3.50 -20.08
N PHE A 205 1.91 2.95 -21.00
CA PHE A 205 3.23 3.51 -21.26
C PHE A 205 3.20 4.88 -21.93
N PRO A 206 2.32 5.16 -22.92
CA PRO A 206 2.19 6.51 -23.48
C PRO A 206 1.79 7.54 -22.42
N ARG A 207 0.86 7.19 -21.52
CA ARG A 207 0.48 8.05 -20.40
C ARG A 207 1.63 8.28 -19.44
N LEU A 208 2.39 7.22 -19.12
CA LEU A 208 3.54 7.31 -18.24
C LEU A 208 4.64 8.19 -18.83
N THR A 209 4.93 8.05 -20.12
CA THR A 209 5.86 8.93 -20.85
C THR A 209 5.40 10.38 -20.75
N GLY A 210 4.13 10.67 -21.00
CA GLY A 210 3.59 12.03 -20.88
C GLY A 210 3.56 12.61 -19.45
N VAL A 211 3.80 11.79 -18.42
CA VAL A 211 3.99 12.26 -17.03
C VAL A 211 5.46 12.55 -16.72
N ILE A 212 6.38 11.87 -17.41
CA ILE A 212 7.82 11.98 -17.20
C ILE A 212 8.41 13.13 -18.03
N GLU A 213 7.89 13.37 -19.22
CA GLU A 213 8.25 14.47 -20.14
C GLU A 213 7.66 15.82 -19.71
#